data_AF-A0A151RJ37-F1
#
_entry.id   AF-A0A151RJ37-F1
#
_cell.length_a   1.000
_cell.length_b   1.000
_cell.length_c   1.000
_cell.angle_alpha   90.00
_cell.angle_beta   90.00
_cell.angle_gamma   90.00
#
_symmetry.space_group_name_H-M   'P 1'
#
loop_
_entity.id
_entity.type
_entity.pdbx_description
1 polymer ?
#
loop_
_entity_poly.entity_id
_entity_poly.type
_entity_poly.pdbx_seq_one_letter_code
_entity_poly.pdbx_strand_id
1 'polypeptide(L)'
;MRDILPMRPNLQKKGICCPSTCFRCNIDIKNTWHTFFSCPSAKLCWQGSNLHSCILNLINSSDGVFNLISHILQYWTPQAAAEFSMILWSMWHSQNALH
;
A
#
# COMPACT_ATOMS: atom_id res chain seq x y z
N MET A 1 2.15 17.61 -6.67
CA MET A 1 3.13 16.54 -6.97
C MET A 1 2.41 15.20 -6.79
N ARG A 2 1.65 14.72 -7.79
CA ARG A 2 2.01 13.77 -8.86
C ARG A 2 2.54 12.42 -8.35
N ASP A 3 1.61 11.48 -8.18
CA ASP A 3 1.75 10.01 -8.22
C ASP A 3 3.15 9.48 -8.59
N ILE A 4 4.00 9.30 -7.58
CA ILE A 4 5.40 8.85 -7.73
C ILE A 4 5.51 7.31 -7.76
N LEU A 5 4.44 6.60 -7.41
CA LEU A 5 4.39 5.15 -7.47
C LEU A 5 3.75 4.73 -8.80
N PRO A 6 4.41 3.87 -9.61
CA PRO A 6 3.83 3.36 -10.84
C PRO A 6 2.70 2.40 -10.48
N MET A 7 1.51 2.97 -10.28
CA MET A 7 0.29 2.21 -10.12
C MET A 7 -0.41 2.12 -11.46
N ARG A 8 -1.06 0.97 -11.70
CA ARG A 8 -1.76 0.64 -12.95
C ARG A 8 -2.71 1.74 -13.48
N PRO A 9 -3.33 2.63 -12.67
CA PRO A 9 -4.08 3.78 -13.19
C PRO A 9 -3.25 4.71 -14.08
N ASN A 10 -1.95 4.88 -13.80
CA ASN A 10 -1.05 5.71 -14.60
C ASN A 10 -0.60 5.02 -15.90
N LEU A 11 -0.71 3.68 -15.98
CA LEU A 11 -0.45 2.90 -17.19
C LEU A 11 -1.67 2.88 -18.13
N GLN A 12 -2.90 2.92 -17.59
CA GLN A 12 -4.10 3.07 -18.42
C GLN A 12 -4.17 4.41 -19.15
N LYS A 13 -3.70 5.50 -18.52
CA LYS A 13 -3.52 6.81 -19.21
C LYS A 13 -2.55 6.74 -20.40
N LYS A 14 -1.74 5.69 -20.50
CA LYS A 14 -0.81 5.40 -21.61
C LYS A 14 -1.35 4.35 -22.60
N GLY A 15 -2.64 4.01 -22.55
CA GLY A 15 -3.29 3.12 -23.53
C GLY A 15 -3.09 1.62 -23.28
N ILE A 16 -2.53 1.23 -22.13
CA ILE A 16 -2.35 -0.18 -21.77
C ILE A 16 -3.62 -0.67 -21.09
N CYS A 17 -4.31 -1.64 -21.72
CA CYS A 17 -5.50 -2.28 -21.19
C CYS A 17 -5.12 -3.20 -20.02
N CYS A 18 -4.88 -2.61 -18.85
CA CYS A 18 -4.72 -3.38 -17.62
C CYS A 18 -6.09 -3.61 -17.00
N PRO A 19 -6.40 -4.83 -16.52
CA PRO A 19 -7.61 -5.06 -15.74
C PRO A 19 -7.63 -4.09 -14.55
N SER A 20 -8.76 -3.40 -14.38
CA SER A 20 -8.99 -2.47 -13.27
C SER A 20 -8.91 -3.17 -11.92
N THR A 21 -9.09 -4.49 -11.90
CA THR A 21 -9.09 -5.34 -10.72
C THR A 21 -7.68 -5.68 -10.22
N CYS A 22 -7.55 -5.78 -8.90
CA CYS A 22 -6.32 -6.20 -8.23
C CYS A 22 -5.98 -7.66 -8.57
N PHE A 23 -4.83 -7.92 -9.20
CA PHE A 23 -4.42 -9.28 -9.60
C PHE A 23 -4.27 -10.27 -8.43
N ARG A 24 -4.08 -9.77 -7.19
CA ARG A 24 -3.91 -10.63 -6.02
C ARG A 24 -5.21 -11.18 -5.48
N CYS A 25 -6.28 -10.38 -5.51
CA CYS A 25 -7.55 -10.77 -4.90
C CYS A 25 -8.69 -10.88 -5.93
N ASN A 26 -8.58 -10.24 -7.09
CA ASN A 26 -9.62 -10.11 -8.11
C ASN A 26 -10.92 -9.47 -7.60
N ILE A 27 -10.89 -8.75 -6.47
CA ILE A 27 -12.09 -8.20 -5.81
C ILE A 27 -12.34 -6.74 -6.20
N ASP A 28 -11.32 -5.88 -6.12
CA ASP A 28 -11.49 -4.42 -6.10
C ASP A 28 -10.51 -3.72 -7.04
N ILE A 29 -10.80 -2.45 -7.33
CA ILE A 29 -9.99 -1.61 -8.20
C ILE A 29 -8.62 -1.40 -7.58
N LYS A 30 -7.57 -1.67 -8.36
CA LYS A 30 -6.19 -1.47 -7.90
C LYS A 30 -5.89 0.03 -7.77
N ASN A 31 -5.96 0.54 -6.55
CA ASN A 31 -5.41 1.83 -6.15
C ASN A 31 -4.34 1.67 -5.04
N THR A 32 -3.68 2.77 -4.67
CA THR A 32 -2.60 2.78 -3.66
C THR A 32 -3.07 2.27 -2.31
N TRP A 33 -4.27 2.66 -1.91
CA TRP A 33 -4.86 2.27 -0.64
C TRP A 33 -5.19 0.77 -0.61
N HIS A 34 -5.82 0.26 -1.67
CA HIS A 34 -6.11 -1.15 -1.81
C HIS A 34 -4.83 -1.98 -1.80
N THR A 35 -3.82 -1.57 -2.58
CA THR A 35 -2.53 -2.24 -2.70
C THR A 35 -1.85 -2.45 -1.35
N PHE A 36 -1.86 -1.44 -0.48
CA PHE A 36 -1.12 -1.49 0.78
C PHE A 36 -1.96 -1.82 2.01
N PHE A 37 -3.27 -1.58 2.02
CA PHE A 37 -4.06 -1.64 3.26
C PHE A 37 -5.34 -2.47 3.13
N SER A 38 -6.09 -2.34 2.03
CA SER A 38 -7.42 -2.99 1.94
C SER A 38 -7.41 -4.36 1.25
N CYS A 39 -6.39 -4.68 0.45
CA CYS A 39 -6.25 -5.98 -0.20
C CYS A 39 -6.13 -7.10 0.86
N PRO A 40 -6.84 -8.24 0.71
CA PRO A 40 -6.69 -9.39 1.61
C PRO A 40 -5.24 -9.82 1.83
N SER A 41 -4.42 -9.85 0.77
CA SER A 41 -3.00 -10.17 0.90
C SER A 41 -2.24 -9.13 1.72
N ALA A 42 -2.57 -7.84 1.58
CA ALA A 42 -1.95 -6.79 2.37
C ALA A 42 -2.35 -6.87 3.84
N LYS A 43 -3.62 -7.20 4.14
CA LYS A 43 -4.10 -7.44 5.51
C LYS A 43 -3.34 -8.58 6.19
N LEU A 44 -3.09 -9.68 5.47
CA LEU A 44 -2.28 -10.79 5.98
C LEU A 44 -0.84 -10.36 6.31
N CYS A 45 -0.21 -9.54 5.45
CA CYS A 45 1.12 -9.00 5.72
C CYS A 45 1.13 -8.11 6.98
N TRP A 46 0.11 -7.27 7.17
CA TRP A 46 0.02 -6.46 8.38
C TRP A 46 -0.24 -7.31 9.62
N GLN A 47 -1.11 -8.31 9.55
CA GLN A 47 -1.39 -9.25 10.65
C GLN A 47 -0.15 -10.00 11.13
N GLY A 48 0.76 -10.34 10.22
CA GLY A 48 2.03 -10.98 10.56
C GLY A 48 3.12 -10.03 11.09
N SER A 49 2.85 -8.72 11.12
CA SER A 49 3.84 -7.71 11.54
C SER A 49 3.62 -7.26 12.99
N ASN A 50 4.69 -6.83 13.65
CA ASN A 50 4.62 -6.19 14.96
C ASN A 50 3.89 -4.84 14.96
N LEU A 51 3.59 -4.30 13.76
CA LEU A 51 2.96 -3.00 13.56
C LEU A 51 1.44 -3.09 13.35
N HIS A 52 0.87 -4.31 13.35
CA HIS A 52 -0.53 -4.58 13.02
C HIS A 52 -1.51 -3.66 13.75
N SER A 53 -1.43 -3.62 15.09
CA SER A 53 -2.37 -2.86 15.94
C SER A 53 -2.25 -1.36 15.70
N CYS A 54 -1.03 -0.84 15.53
CA CYS A 54 -0.78 0.57 15.26
C CYS A 54 -1.34 0.97 13.89
N ILE A 55 -1.07 0.16 12.86
CA ILE A 55 -1.52 0.40 11.49
C ILE A 55 -3.04 0.37 11.39
N LEU A 56 -3.71 -0.60 12.02
CA LEU A 56 -5.18 -0.70 11.99
C LEU A 56 -5.85 0.56 12.52
N ASN A 57 -5.36 1.12 13.63
CA ASN A 57 -5.90 2.34 14.19
C ASN A 57 -5.74 3.53 13.22
N LEU A 58 -4.55 3.64 12.62
CA LEU A 58 -4.22 4.69 11.65
C LEU A 58 -5.02 4.60 10.35
N ILE A 59 -5.23 3.40 9.82
CA ILE A 59 -6.04 3.16 8.62
C ILE A 59 -7.46 3.69 8.81
N ASN A 60 -8.06 3.48 9.98
CA ASN A 60 -9.43 3.91 10.27
C ASN A 60 -9.55 5.43 10.45
N SER A 61 -8.46 6.11 10.84
CA SER A 61 -8.46 7.55 11.11
C SER A 61 -7.88 8.40 9.98
N SER A 62 -7.17 7.79 9.00
CA SER A 62 -6.46 8.55 7.97
C SER A 62 -7.30 8.77 6.71
N ASP A 63 -7.32 10.00 6.21
CA ASP A 63 -7.88 10.35 4.90
C ASP A 63 -6.82 10.15 3.80
N GLY A 64 -6.50 8.89 3.53
CA GLY A 64 -5.64 8.49 2.41
C GLY A 64 -4.18 8.17 2.75
N VAL A 65 -3.51 7.51 1.78
CA VAL A 65 -2.17 6.92 1.94
C VAL A 65 -1.11 7.96 2.29
N PHE A 66 -1.17 9.15 1.69
CA PHE A 66 -0.17 10.19 1.94
C PHE A 66 -0.22 10.70 3.38
N ASN A 67 -1.42 10.96 3.89
CA ASN A 67 -1.61 11.42 5.26
C ASN A 67 -1.15 10.37 6.28
N LEU A 68 -1.44 9.08 6.02
CA LEU A 68 -0.98 7.97 6.86
C LEU A 68 0.55 7.87 6.86
N ILE A 69 1.20 7.91 5.69
CA ILE A 69 2.67 7.85 5.59
C ILE A 69 3.30 9.06 6.28
N SER A 70 2.77 10.26 6.03
CA SER A 70 3.27 11.49 6.65
C SER A 70 3.18 11.43 8.18
N HIS A 71 2.06 10.94 8.72
CA HIS A 71 1.90 10.76 10.16
C HIS A 71 2.91 9.76 10.73
N ILE A 72 3.10 8.62 10.08
CA ILE A 72 4.07 7.61 10.54
C ILE A 72 5.49 8.19 10.54
N LEU A 73 5.89 8.88 9.47
CA LEU A 73 7.23 9.46 9.38
C LEU A 73 7.48 10.60 10.39
N GLN A 74 6.42 11.27 10.85
CA GLN A 74 6.52 12.36 11.83
C GLN A 74 6.50 11.87 13.29
N TYR A 75 5.66 10.88 13.60
CA TYR A 75 5.34 10.53 14.99
C TYR A 75 5.92 9.19 15.45
N TRP A 76 6.34 8.30 14.54
CA TRP A 76 6.89 7.01 14.92
C TRP A 76 8.39 7.08 15.16
N THR A 77 8.91 6.12 15.91
CA THR A 77 10.36 5.96 16.07
C THR A 77 11.01 5.62 14.73
N PRO A 78 12.29 5.99 14.51
CA PRO A 78 12.99 5.66 13.28
C PRO A 78 12.98 4.17 12.94
N GLN A 79 13.07 3.30 13.95
CA GLN A 79 12.98 1.86 13.79
C GLN A 79 11.60 1.42 13.28
N ALA A 80 10.51 1.89 13.91
CA ALA A 80 9.16 1.54 13.48
C ALA A 80 8.83 2.10 12.09
N ALA A 81 9.31 3.30 11.76
CA ALA A 81 9.19 3.88 10.43
C ALA A 81 9.96 3.08 9.36
N ALA A 82 11.14 2.54 9.71
CA ALA A 82 11.92 1.67 8.84
C ALA A 82 11.21 0.32 8.61
N GLU A 83 10.72 -0.32 9.66
CA GLU A 83 9.93 -1.55 9.56
C GLU A 83 8.68 -1.36 8.67
N PHE A 84 7.94 -0.27 8.89
CA PHE A 84 6.80 0.12 8.05
C PHE A 84 7.20 0.29 6.58
N SER A 85 8.30 1.00 6.32
CA SER A 85 8.80 1.25 4.96
C SER A 85 9.24 -0.05 4.28
N MET A 86 9.86 -0.97 5.01
CA MET A 86 10.27 -2.29 4.49
C MET A 86 9.07 -3.15 4.13
N ILE A 87 7.99 -3.13 4.92
CA ILE A 87 6.76 -3.84 4.61
C ILE A 87 6.11 -3.29 3.33
N LEU A 88 5.97 -1.96 3.24
CA LEU A 88 5.47 -1.30 2.02
C LEU A 88 6.30 -1.65 0.79
N TRP A 89 7.63 -1.57 0.91
CA TRP A 89 8.54 -1.91 -0.17
C TRP A 89 8.40 -3.38 -0.56
N SER A 90 8.30 -4.31 0.40
CA SER A 90 8.13 -5.74 0.14
C SER A 90 6.81 -6.04 -0.59
N MET A 91 5.70 -5.39 -0.18
CA MET A 91 4.42 -5.50 -0.86
C MET A 91 4.50 -4.98 -2.30
N TRP A 92 5.13 -3.82 -2.50
CA TRP A 92 5.32 -3.23 -3.82
C TRP A 92 6.24 -4.09 -4.69
N HIS A 93 7.39 -4.52 -4.17
CA HIS A 93 8.37 -5.35 -4.87
C HIS A 93 7.74 -6.67 -5.30
N SER A 94 7.02 -7.36 -4.39
CA SER A 94 6.31 -8.60 -4.71
C SER A 94 5.27 -8.41 -5.82
N GLN A 95 4.68 -7.22 -5.98
CA GLN A 95 3.79 -6.94 -7.11
C GLN A 95 4.52 -6.70 -8.43
N ASN A 96 5.73 -6.14 -8.39
CA ASN A 96 6.52 -5.88 -9.59
C ASN A 96 7.29 -7.13 -10.05
N ALA A 97 7.66 -8.02 -9.14
CA ALA A 97 8.31 -9.30 -9.45
C ALA A 97 7.36 -10.35 -10.04
N LEU A 98 6.04 -10.16 -9.91
CA LEU A 98 5.02 -11.00 -10.54
C LEU A 98 4.68 -10.54 -11.98
N HIS A 99 5.49 -9.64 -12.56
CA HIS A 99 5.37 -9.13 -13.92
C HIS A 99 6.69 -9.33 -14.68
#